data_AF-A0A7C6B9P5-F1
#
_entry.id   AF-A0A7C6B9P5-F1
#
_cell.length_a   1.000
_cell.length_b   1.000
_cell.length_c   1.000
_cell.angle_alpha   90.00
_cell.angle_beta   90.00
_cell.angle_gamma   90.00
#
_symmetry.space_group_name_H-M   'P 1'
#
loop_
_entity.id
_entity.type
_entity.pdbx_description
1 polymer ?
#
loop_
_entity_poly.entity_id
_entity_poly.type
_entity_poly.pdbx_seq_one_letter_code
_entity_poly.pdbx_strand_id
1 'polypeptide(L)'
;LALIDQATNMLVIRPLATVNKPEIIDIATKIGTRYFAENMPEYCGVISKNPITHGSYKRMAKEAERFNYEILDKAVEDAETIYVDTVVENVTQNAPVEIVKDLEDDYTVIDIRGEEDTVLVSCQSINIPFYKLKTEFKKLPQDKKYLLYCEKGVMSQLHAQYLRDSESCKNVKVYRP
;
A
#
# COMPACT_ATOMS: atom_id res chain seq x y z
N LEU A 1 -20.46 3.99 10.65
CA LEU A 1 -19.36 4.72 11.34
C LEU A 1 -19.54 4.76 12.86
N ALA A 2 -20.77 4.91 13.37
CA ALA A 2 -21.07 4.85 14.82
C ALA A 2 -20.45 3.66 15.59
N LEU A 3 -20.29 2.49 14.95
CA LEU A 3 -19.61 1.34 15.55
C LEU A 3 -18.13 1.57 15.84
N ILE A 4 -17.44 2.31 14.97
CA ILE A 4 -16.01 2.63 15.12
C ILE A 4 -15.85 3.73 16.16
N ASP A 5 -16.80 4.67 16.23
CA ASP A 5 -16.77 5.75 17.21
C ASP A 5 -16.80 5.24 18.67
N GLN A 6 -17.27 4.00 18.92
CA GLN A 6 -17.18 3.35 20.24
C GLN A 6 -15.74 3.00 20.68
N ALA A 7 -14.76 3.06 19.77
CA ALA A 7 -13.36 2.77 20.11
C ALA A 7 -12.73 3.88 20.97
N THR A 8 -13.34 5.07 21.05
CA THR A 8 -12.84 6.16 21.88
C THR A 8 -13.97 7.02 22.43
N ASN A 9 -13.80 7.51 23.66
CA ASN A 9 -14.69 8.52 24.24
C ASN A 9 -14.28 9.95 23.87
N MET A 10 -13.18 10.12 23.12
CA MET A 10 -12.72 11.42 22.64
C MET A 10 -13.58 11.92 21.48
N LEU A 11 -13.78 13.24 21.42
CA LEU A 11 -14.44 13.87 20.28
C LEU A 11 -13.57 13.75 19.02
N VAL A 12 -14.08 13.05 18.00
CA VAL A 12 -13.43 12.92 16.69
C VAL A 12 -14.09 13.88 15.69
N ILE A 13 -13.41 14.97 15.35
CA ILE A 13 -13.86 15.92 14.32
C ILE A 13 -13.25 15.51 12.99
N ARG A 14 -14.08 15.31 11.96
CA ARG A 14 -13.61 15.02 10.61
C ARG A 14 -13.22 16.33 9.91
N PRO A 15 -12.20 16.35 9.05
CA PRO A 15 -11.78 17.57 8.34
C PRO A 15 -12.92 18.28 7.60
N LEU A 16 -13.88 17.52 7.05
CA LEU A 16 -15.06 18.05 6.37
C LEU A 16 -16.07 18.77 7.27
N ALA A 17 -15.89 18.72 8.60
CA ALA A 17 -16.70 19.48 9.53
C ALA A 17 -16.32 20.97 9.54
N THR A 18 -15.08 21.31 9.18
CA THR A 18 -14.54 22.67 9.29
C THR A 18 -13.94 23.21 7.99
N VAL A 19 -13.60 22.34 7.04
CA VAL A 19 -12.92 22.70 5.78
C VAL A 19 -13.63 22.04 4.61
N ASN A 20 -13.85 22.79 3.52
CA ASN A 20 -14.47 22.22 2.32
C ASN A 20 -13.47 21.36 1.51
N LYS A 21 -13.99 20.49 0.65
CA LYS A 21 -13.15 19.57 -0.15
C LYS A 21 -12.10 20.30 -1.03
N PRO A 22 -12.45 21.35 -1.80
CA PRO A 22 -11.46 22.07 -2.60
C PRO A 22 -10.28 22.58 -1.77
N GLU A 23 -10.56 23.18 -0.62
CA GLU A 23 -9.52 23.72 0.26
C GLU A 23 -8.61 22.63 0.83
N ILE A 24 -9.16 21.46 1.18
CA ILE A 24 -8.35 20.28 1.57
C ILE A 24 -7.42 19.86 0.42
N ILE A 25 -7.90 19.84 -0.82
CA ILE A 25 -7.11 19.46 -2.00
C ILE A 25 -6.01 20.50 -2.26
N ASP A 26 -6.30 21.78 -2.12
CA ASP A 26 -5.34 22.86 -2.30
C ASP A 26 -4.23 22.80 -1.25
N ILE A 27 -4.59 22.57 0.02
CA ILE A 27 -3.62 22.35 1.10
C ILE A 27 -2.75 21.14 0.80
N ALA A 28 -3.36 19.99 0.46
CA ALA A 28 -2.64 18.76 0.12
C ALA A 28 -1.69 18.94 -1.08
N THR A 29 -2.08 19.75 -2.07
CA THR A 29 -1.23 20.12 -3.20
C THR A 29 -0.04 20.97 -2.73
N LYS A 30 -0.30 21.99 -1.91
CA LYS A 30 0.72 22.91 -1.38
C LYS A 30 1.75 22.21 -0.51
N ILE A 31 1.34 21.26 0.33
CA ILE A 31 2.26 20.48 1.19
C ILE A 31 2.83 19.25 0.47
N GLY A 32 2.48 19.04 -0.80
CA GLY A 32 2.99 17.96 -1.63
C GLY A 32 2.42 16.56 -1.35
N THR A 33 1.49 16.43 -0.40
CA THR A 33 0.90 15.12 -0.02
C THR A 33 -0.12 14.61 -1.02
N ARG A 34 -0.72 15.49 -1.85
CA ARG A 34 -1.74 15.11 -2.84
C ARG A 34 -1.28 13.99 -3.77
N TYR A 35 -0.11 14.14 -4.38
CA TYR A 35 0.44 13.18 -5.33
C TYR A 35 0.64 11.79 -4.73
N PHE A 36 0.86 11.71 -3.42
CA PHE A 36 0.96 10.43 -2.73
C PHE A 36 -0.43 9.88 -2.42
N ALA A 37 -1.33 10.71 -1.88
CA ALA A 37 -2.66 10.30 -1.45
C ALA A 37 -3.55 9.85 -2.62
N GLU A 38 -3.45 10.48 -3.80
CA GLU A 38 -4.27 10.14 -4.97
C GLU A 38 -3.90 8.79 -5.59
N ASN A 39 -2.65 8.37 -5.41
CA ASN A 39 -2.12 7.10 -5.90
C ASN A 39 -2.10 6.01 -4.82
N MET A 40 -2.39 6.38 -3.55
CA MET A 40 -2.41 5.43 -2.45
C MET A 40 -3.65 4.53 -2.57
N PRO A 41 -3.51 3.21 -2.50
CA PRO A 41 -4.66 2.32 -2.55
C PRO A 41 -5.55 2.58 -1.33
N GLU A 42 -6.84 2.82 -1.55
CA GLU A 42 -7.80 2.64 -0.48
C GLU A 42 -7.88 1.14 -0.16
N TYR A 43 -7.23 0.71 0.92
CA TYR A 43 -7.23 -0.68 1.36
C TYR A 43 -8.65 -1.26 1.47
N CYS A 44 -9.61 -0.42 1.87
CA CYS A 44 -11.03 -0.79 1.92
C CYS A 44 -11.59 -1.19 0.54
N GLY A 45 -11.20 -0.49 -0.53
CA GLY A 45 -11.61 -0.81 -1.91
C GLY A 45 -10.83 -1.95 -2.55
N VAL A 46 -9.59 -2.19 -2.11
CA VAL A 46 -8.73 -3.27 -2.63
C VAL A 46 -9.03 -4.63 -1.97
N ILE A 47 -9.44 -4.64 -0.70
CA ILE A 47 -9.65 -5.86 0.08
C ILE A 47 -11.13 -6.22 0.21
N SER A 48 -12.03 -5.23 0.26
CA SER A 48 -13.46 -5.47 0.47
C SER A 48 -14.28 -5.23 -0.80
N LYS A 49 -14.84 -6.30 -1.37
CA LYS A 49 -15.78 -6.21 -2.50
C LYS A 49 -17.11 -5.52 -2.13
N ASN A 50 -17.50 -5.54 -0.85
CA ASN A 50 -18.75 -4.94 -0.37
C ASN A 50 -18.55 -4.39 1.05
N PRO A 51 -18.44 -3.06 1.23
CA PRO A 51 -18.33 -2.48 2.55
C PRO A 51 -19.61 -2.74 3.37
N ILE A 52 -19.45 -3.12 4.64
CA ILE A 52 -20.59 -3.31 5.55
C ILE A 52 -21.15 -1.93 5.93
N THR A 53 -22.31 -1.59 5.40
CA THR A 53 -23.00 -0.32 5.67
C THR A 53 -23.77 -0.34 7.00
N HIS A 54 -24.27 -1.50 7.40
CA HIS A 54 -24.95 -1.75 8.67
C HIS A 54 -24.24 -2.83 9.47
N GLY A 55 -23.28 -2.43 10.30
CA GLY A 55 -22.59 -3.37 11.19
C GLY A 55 -23.41 -3.70 12.44
N SER A 56 -23.07 -4.80 13.11
CA SER A 56 -23.70 -5.25 14.36
C SER A 56 -22.76 -5.03 15.54
N TYR A 57 -23.22 -4.35 16.59
CA TYR A 57 -22.45 -4.14 17.82
C TYR A 57 -22.05 -5.46 18.48
N LYS A 58 -23.00 -6.41 18.56
CA LYS A 58 -22.75 -7.75 19.12
C LYS A 58 -21.67 -8.50 18.35
N ARG A 59 -21.69 -8.43 17.01
CA ARG A 59 -20.68 -9.09 16.18
C ARG A 59 -19.32 -8.40 16.32
N MET A 60 -19.29 -7.06 16.37
CA MET A 60 -18.06 -6.30 16.53
C MET A 60 -17.35 -6.64 17.84
N ALA A 61 -18.08 -6.67 18.97
CA ALA A 61 -17.51 -7.04 20.27
C ALA A 61 -16.88 -8.45 20.25
N LYS A 62 -17.57 -9.43 19.65
CA LYS A 62 -17.06 -10.80 19.52
C LYS A 62 -15.80 -10.90 18.67
N GLU A 63 -15.71 -10.15 17.58
CA GLU A 63 -14.51 -10.14 16.74
C GLU A 63 -13.36 -9.37 17.39
N ALA A 64 -13.65 -8.31 18.15
CA ALA A 64 -12.64 -7.55 18.88
C ALA A 64 -11.91 -8.40 19.95
N GLU A 65 -12.60 -9.33 20.61
CA GLU A 65 -11.99 -10.28 21.55
C GLU A 65 -10.91 -11.18 20.92
N ARG A 66 -10.91 -11.34 19.59
CA ARG A 66 -9.92 -12.15 18.87
C ARG A 66 -8.66 -11.38 18.51
N PHE A 67 -8.68 -10.05 18.65
CA PHE A 67 -7.54 -9.22 18.32
C PHE A 67 -6.50 -9.25 19.44
N ASN A 68 -5.26 -9.61 19.13
CA ASN A 68 -4.17 -9.54 20.10
C ASN A 68 -3.66 -8.10 20.21
N TYR A 69 -3.98 -7.44 21.32
CA TYR A 69 -3.55 -6.06 21.59
C TYR A 69 -2.04 -5.91 21.80
N GLU A 70 -1.32 -6.98 22.18
CA GLU A 70 0.14 -6.93 22.31
C GLU A 70 0.83 -6.56 20.99
N ILE A 71 0.23 -6.92 19.84
CA ILE A 71 0.75 -6.54 18.52
C ILE A 71 0.62 -5.03 18.30
N LEU A 72 -0.48 -4.44 18.76
CA LEU A 72 -0.70 -3.00 18.67
C LEU A 72 0.25 -2.25 19.61
N ASP A 73 0.38 -2.69 20.85
CA ASP A 73 1.27 -2.08 21.83
C ASP A 73 2.72 -2.11 21.34
N LYS A 74 3.17 -3.27 20.85
CA LYS A 74 4.49 -3.40 20.23
C LYS A 74 4.67 -2.48 19.01
N ALA A 75 3.66 -2.36 18.15
CA ALA A 75 3.73 -1.46 17.00
C ALA A 75 3.82 0.03 17.39
N VAL A 76 3.23 0.41 18.52
CA VAL A 76 3.33 1.77 19.09
C VAL A 76 4.72 1.98 19.72
N GLU A 77 5.24 0.99 20.43
CA GLU A 77 6.59 1.01 21.00
C GLU A 77 7.69 1.09 19.91
N ASP A 78 7.53 0.33 18.83
CA ASP A 78 8.44 0.27 17.69
C ASP A 78 8.25 1.45 16.71
N ALA A 79 7.37 2.41 17.01
CA ALA A 79 7.06 3.51 16.10
C ALA A 79 8.23 4.50 15.93
N GLU A 80 8.57 4.82 14.68
CA GLU A 80 9.66 5.75 14.35
C GLU A 80 9.12 7.14 13.96
N THR A 81 9.81 8.20 14.42
CA THR A 81 9.52 9.58 14.01
C THR A 81 10.44 9.97 12.86
N ILE A 82 9.85 10.25 11.70
CA ILE A 82 10.57 10.66 10.49
C ILE A 82 10.09 12.04 10.02
N TYR A 83 10.99 12.83 9.43
CA TYR A 83 10.61 14.08 8.80
C TYR A 83 9.93 13.83 7.46
N VAL A 84 8.90 14.62 7.13
CA VAL A 84 8.04 14.40 5.95
C VAL A 84 8.81 14.43 4.62
N ASP A 85 9.86 15.23 4.54
CA ASP A 85 10.78 15.34 3.40
C ASP A 85 11.70 14.11 3.26
N THR A 86 11.93 13.37 4.36
CA THR A 86 12.77 12.14 4.39
C THR A 86 11.99 10.83 4.22
N VAL A 87 10.65 10.89 4.08
CA VAL A 87 9.78 9.70 4.00
C VAL A 87 10.17 8.78 2.84
N VAL A 88 10.55 9.34 1.70
CA VAL A 88 10.92 8.57 0.49
C VAL A 88 12.18 7.72 0.74
N GLU A 89 13.12 8.22 1.54
CA GLU A 89 14.38 7.54 1.82
C GLU A 89 14.18 6.43 2.85
N ASN A 90 13.42 6.67 3.92
CA ASN A 90 13.22 5.73 5.03
C ASN A 90 12.37 4.50 4.66
N VAL A 91 11.28 4.67 3.88
CA VAL A 91 10.49 3.53 3.37
C VAL A 91 11.35 2.55 2.58
N THR A 92 12.45 3.04 2.02
CA THR A 92 13.37 2.26 1.18
C THR A 92 14.38 1.44 1.98
N GLN A 93 14.79 1.87 3.17
CA GLN A 93 15.88 1.23 3.93
C GLN A 93 15.41 0.05 4.80
N ASN A 94 14.19 0.10 5.33
CA ASN A 94 13.64 -0.92 6.23
C ASN A 94 12.71 -1.92 5.54
N ALA A 95 12.66 -1.93 4.20
CA ALA A 95 11.78 -2.83 3.46
C ALA A 95 12.34 -4.28 3.47
N PRO A 96 11.59 -5.30 3.95
CA PRO A 96 11.96 -6.71 3.85
C PRO A 96 12.00 -7.27 2.41
N VAL A 97 11.81 -6.43 1.40
CA VAL A 97 11.83 -6.78 -0.02
C VAL A 97 13.11 -6.27 -0.65
N GLU A 98 13.82 -7.18 -1.32
CA GLU A 98 15.07 -6.87 -2.03
C GLU A 98 14.83 -5.85 -3.16
N ILE A 99 15.73 -4.85 -3.24
CA ILE A 99 15.72 -3.82 -4.27
C ILE A 99 16.82 -4.13 -5.28
N VAL A 100 16.46 -4.16 -6.56
CA VAL A 100 17.34 -4.44 -7.69
C VAL A 100 17.45 -3.18 -8.55
N LYS A 101 18.69 -2.78 -8.86
CA LYS A 101 19.00 -1.64 -9.72
C LYS A 101 19.41 -2.07 -11.13
N ASP A 102 20.20 -3.13 -11.22
CA ASP A 102 20.70 -3.66 -12.48
C ASP A 102 19.79 -4.80 -12.98
N LEU A 103 19.40 -4.72 -14.25
CA LEU A 103 18.55 -5.72 -14.88
C LEU A 103 19.38 -6.80 -15.58
N GLU A 104 19.16 -8.04 -15.16
CA GLU A 104 19.61 -9.26 -15.84
C GLU A 104 18.50 -9.79 -16.78
N ASP A 105 18.87 -10.58 -17.78
CA ASP A 105 17.95 -11.13 -18.79
C ASP A 105 16.91 -12.11 -18.22
N ASP A 106 17.14 -12.66 -17.02
CA ASP A 106 16.24 -13.62 -16.37
C ASP A 106 15.08 -12.96 -15.61
N TYR A 107 15.10 -11.63 -15.47
CA TYR A 107 14.05 -10.88 -14.80
C TYR A 107 12.88 -10.53 -15.73
N THR A 108 11.69 -10.46 -15.13
CA THR A 108 10.51 -9.83 -15.76
C THR A 108 10.07 -8.65 -14.91
N VAL A 109 10.08 -7.45 -15.49
CA VAL A 109 9.63 -6.23 -14.82
C VAL A 109 8.12 -6.11 -14.96
N ILE A 110 7.42 -5.96 -13.84
CA ILE A 110 5.99 -5.69 -13.78
C ILE A 110 5.81 -4.20 -13.47
N ASP A 111 5.40 -3.43 -14.47
CA ASP A 111 5.01 -2.04 -14.28
C ASP A 111 3.63 -1.98 -13.62
N ILE A 112 3.60 -1.47 -12.38
CA ILE A 112 2.37 -1.41 -11.57
C ILE A 112 1.70 -0.04 -11.58
N ARG A 113 2.23 0.92 -12.33
CA ARG A 113 1.67 2.28 -12.45
C ARG A 113 0.31 2.27 -13.15
N GLY A 114 0.13 1.36 -14.10
CA GLY A 114 -1.11 1.21 -14.86
C GLY A 114 -1.35 2.33 -15.88
N GLU A 115 -0.27 3.00 -16.31
CA GLU A 115 -0.25 3.93 -17.44
C GLU A 115 -0.41 3.15 -18.77
N GLU A 116 -0.75 3.84 -19.87
CA GLU A 116 -0.81 3.18 -21.20
C GLU A 116 0.56 2.70 -21.66
N ASP A 117 1.59 3.50 -21.39
CA ASP A 117 2.98 3.18 -21.69
C ASP A 117 3.59 2.33 -20.57
N THR A 118 4.25 1.25 -20.96
CA THR A 118 5.01 0.39 -20.04
C THR A 118 6.43 0.90 -19.92
N VAL A 119 7.03 0.79 -18.74
CA VAL A 119 8.45 1.11 -18.54
C VAL A 119 9.34 0.40 -19.58
N LEU A 120 10.19 1.19 -20.23
CA LEU A 120 11.18 0.70 -21.18
C LEU A 120 12.40 0.19 -20.41
N VAL A 121 12.68 -1.09 -20.55
CA VAL A 121 13.77 -1.80 -19.88
C VAL A 121 14.45 -2.76 -20.84
N SER A 122 15.67 -3.20 -20.52
CA SER A 122 16.45 -4.13 -21.34
C SER A 122 15.87 -5.55 -21.38
N CYS A 123 15.15 -5.95 -20.33
CA CYS A 123 14.54 -7.27 -20.19
C CYS A 123 13.05 -7.26 -20.56
N GLN A 124 12.35 -8.39 -20.34
CA GLN A 124 10.91 -8.46 -20.53
C GLN A 124 10.18 -7.52 -19.55
N SER A 125 9.26 -6.68 -20.06
CA SER A 125 8.33 -5.89 -19.24
C SER A 125 6.87 -6.23 -19.53
N ILE A 126 6.05 -6.17 -18.49
CA ILE A 126 4.60 -6.35 -18.55
C ILE A 126 3.91 -5.26 -17.75
N ASN A 127 2.76 -4.81 -18.23
CA ASN A 127 1.93 -3.82 -17.55
C ASN A 127 0.83 -4.52 -16.77
N ILE A 128 0.91 -4.46 -15.44
CA ILE A 128 -0.14 -4.96 -14.55
C ILE A 128 -0.38 -3.90 -13.48
N PRO A 129 -1.42 -3.07 -13.64
CA PRO A 129 -1.76 -2.06 -12.64
C PRO A 129 -1.89 -2.67 -11.24
N PHE A 130 -1.43 -1.95 -10.22
CA PHE A 130 -1.38 -2.48 -8.84
C PHE A 130 -2.72 -3.07 -8.35
N TYR A 131 -3.85 -2.49 -8.75
CA TYR A 131 -5.20 -2.94 -8.36
C TYR A 131 -5.61 -4.30 -8.99
N LYS A 132 -4.94 -4.72 -10.07
CA LYS A 132 -5.08 -6.04 -10.70
C LYS A 132 -3.96 -7.00 -10.32
N LEU A 133 -2.90 -6.51 -9.67
CA LEU A 133 -1.69 -7.28 -9.39
C LEU A 133 -1.98 -8.58 -8.67
N LYS A 134 -2.76 -8.56 -7.58
CA LYS A 134 -3.09 -9.77 -6.81
C LYS A 134 -3.73 -10.88 -7.65
N THR A 135 -4.63 -10.52 -8.57
CA THR A 135 -5.38 -11.51 -9.37
C THR A 135 -4.58 -11.98 -10.57
N GLU A 136 -3.86 -11.08 -11.24
CA GLU A 136 -3.09 -11.41 -12.44
C GLU A 136 -1.77 -12.12 -12.08
N PHE A 137 -1.15 -11.79 -10.95
CA PHE A 137 0.10 -12.41 -10.51
C PHE A 137 -0.03 -13.93 -10.32
N LYS A 138 -1.21 -14.41 -9.88
CA LYS A 138 -1.49 -15.86 -9.74
C LYS A 138 -1.49 -16.62 -11.06
N LYS A 139 -1.68 -15.93 -12.18
CA LYS A 139 -1.68 -16.53 -13.53
C LYS A 139 -0.28 -16.56 -14.13
N LEU A 140 0.67 -15.85 -13.53
CA LEU A 140 2.04 -15.77 -14.03
C LEU A 140 2.85 -17.03 -13.65
N PRO A 141 3.80 -17.45 -14.51
CA PRO A 141 4.73 -18.54 -14.20
C PRO A 141 5.52 -18.31 -12.90
N GLN A 142 5.38 -19.20 -11.92
CA GLN A 142 6.00 -19.02 -10.60
C GLN A 142 7.50 -19.36 -10.54
N ASP A 143 8.03 -19.94 -11.62
CA ASP A 143 9.45 -20.26 -11.82
C ASP A 143 10.30 -19.06 -12.22
N LYS A 144 9.67 -17.93 -12.60
CA LYS A 144 10.35 -16.69 -12.98
C LYS A 144 10.54 -15.73 -11.81
N LYS A 145 11.53 -14.84 -11.94
CA LYS A 145 11.79 -13.73 -11.00
C LYS A 145 11.09 -12.45 -11.48
N TYR A 146 10.25 -11.87 -10.64
CA TYR A 146 9.50 -10.66 -10.96
C TYR A 146 10.02 -9.45 -10.20
N LEU A 147 10.18 -8.34 -10.92
CA LEU A 147 10.55 -7.05 -10.32
C LEU A 147 9.37 -6.09 -10.45
N LEU A 148 8.78 -5.67 -9.33
CA LEU A 148 7.72 -4.64 -9.37
C LEU A 148 8.34 -3.26 -9.56
N TYR A 149 7.76 -2.46 -10.45
CA TYR A 149 8.21 -1.11 -10.76
C TYR A 149 7.11 -0.07 -10.57
N CYS A 150 7.45 1.01 -9.86
CA CYS A 150 6.73 2.28 -9.90
C CYS A 150 7.74 3.42 -9.80
N GLU A 151 7.37 4.62 -10.25
CA GLU A 151 8.26 5.78 -10.36
C GLU A 151 9.05 6.10 -9.09
N LYS A 152 8.38 6.12 -7.92
CA LYS A 152 9.02 6.48 -6.63
C LYS A 152 9.46 5.28 -5.79
N GLY A 153 9.30 4.04 -6.28
CA GLY A 153 9.59 2.81 -5.54
C GLY A 153 8.68 2.46 -4.35
N VAL A 154 7.87 3.40 -3.84
CA VAL A 154 7.02 3.19 -2.65
C VAL A 154 5.92 2.15 -2.90
N MET A 155 5.19 2.29 -4.01
CA MET A 155 4.08 1.38 -4.35
C MET A 155 4.60 -0.03 -4.64
N SER A 156 5.73 -0.14 -5.35
CA SER A 156 6.32 -1.44 -5.68
C SER A 156 6.79 -2.17 -4.42
N GLN A 157 7.38 -1.47 -3.45
CA GLN A 157 7.77 -2.06 -2.16
C GLN A 157 6.57 -2.57 -1.36
N LEU A 158 5.56 -1.72 -1.18
CA LEU A 158 4.37 -2.05 -0.42
C LEU A 158 3.65 -3.28 -1.01
N HIS A 159 3.47 -3.31 -2.34
CA HIS A 159 2.80 -4.42 -3.01
C HIS A 159 3.65 -5.68 -3.10
N ALA A 160 4.97 -5.56 -3.23
CA ALA A 160 5.85 -6.73 -3.18
C ALA A 160 5.82 -7.38 -1.79
N GLN A 161 5.79 -6.57 -0.72
CA GLN A 161 5.67 -7.08 0.63
C GLN A 161 4.33 -7.78 0.85
N TYR A 162 3.25 -7.15 0.38
CA TYR A 162 1.93 -7.77 0.41
C TYR A 162 1.89 -9.14 -0.30
N LEU A 163 2.50 -9.28 -1.48
CA LEU A 163 2.54 -10.56 -2.20
C LEU A 163 3.36 -11.61 -1.44
N ARG A 164 4.45 -11.22 -0.79
CA ARG A 164 5.23 -12.12 0.09
C ARG A 164 4.42 -12.58 1.29
N ASP A 165 3.74 -11.68 1.98
CA ASP A 165 3.01 -12.01 3.22
C ASP A 165 1.71 -12.78 2.96
N SER A 166 0.95 -12.38 1.93
CA SER A 166 -0.38 -12.94 1.67
C SER A 166 -0.37 -14.21 0.83
N GLU A 167 0.60 -14.35 -0.09
CA GLU A 167 0.66 -15.47 -1.05
C GLU A 167 1.97 -16.28 -0.95
N SER A 168 2.86 -15.94 0.01
CA SER A 168 4.17 -16.60 0.19
C SER A 168 5.08 -16.54 -1.05
N CYS A 169 4.89 -15.54 -1.92
CA CYS A 169 5.63 -15.39 -3.17
C CYS A 169 7.06 -14.85 -2.93
N LYS A 170 8.05 -15.76 -2.82
CA LYS A 170 9.47 -15.39 -2.60
C LYS A 170 10.18 -14.85 -3.85
N ASN A 171 9.59 -15.02 -5.03
CA ASN A 171 10.16 -14.65 -6.32
C ASN A 171 9.89 -13.19 -6.73
N VAL A 172 9.40 -12.36 -5.81
CA VAL A 172 9.09 -10.94 -6.04
C VAL A 172 10.14 -10.05 -5.39
N LYS A 173 10.71 -9.13 -6.17
CA LYS A 173 11.62 -8.06 -5.74
C LYS A 173 11.12 -6.72 -6.29
N VAL A 174 11.82 -5.62 -6.01
CA VAL A 174 11.49 -4.28 -6.52
C VAL A 174 12.56 -3.80 -7.49
N TYR A 175 12.16 -3.32 -8.66
CA TYR A 175 13.06 -2.60 -9.57
C TYR A 175 13.06 -1.12 -9.26
N ARG A 176 14.25 -0.56 -9.06
CA ARG A 176 14.45 0.89 -8.87
C ARG A 176 15.72 1.31 -9.62
N PRO A 177 15.58 1.82 -10.86
CA PRO A 177 16.72 2.35 -11.61
C PRO A 177 17.38 3.54 -10.90
#